data_AF-A0A7W0DHC7-F1
#
_entry.id   AF-A0A7W0DHC7-F1
#
_cell.length_a   1.000
_cell.length_b   1.000
_cell.length_c   1.000
_cell.angle_alpha   90.00
_cell.angle_beta   90.00
_cell.angle_gamma   90.00
#
_symmetry.space_group_name_H-M   'P 1'
#
loop_
_entity.id
_entity.type
_entity.pdbx_description
1 polymer ?
#
loop_
_entity_poly.entity_id
_entity_poly.type
_entity_poly.pdbx_seq_one_letter_code
_entity_poly.pdbx_strand_id
1 'polypeptide(L)'
;MDTEAELLDAYREREWLEAMVSRDVVYQVPIRQTVERARGTGFVAGAFHLDETYGSLESRVARNETAYAWAEDPPSRIRHFVTGVRVTEDAEDADLVSVRSNLLIFRTRQEQTQPQLLSGERQDRLRREDGALRLLRREVLLDLTVIGTHNLSIFF
;
A
#
# COMPACT_ATOMS: atom_id res chain seq x y z
N MET A 1 -5.64 -12.32 -0.66
CA MET A 1 -4.47 -11.44 -0.81
C MET A 1 -3.92 -11.53 -2.22
N ASP A 2 -3.77 -12.72 -2.80
CA ASP A 2 -3.32 -12.88 -4.18
C ASP A 2 -4.13 -12.05 -5.19
N THR A 3 -5.45 -12.00 -5.03
CA THR A 3 -6.34 -11.18 -5.88
C THR A 3 -6.02 -9.68 -5.83
N GLU A 4 -5.65 -9.14 -4.66
CA GLU A 4 -5.30 -7.72 -4.53
C GLU A 4 -4.03 -7.42 -5.34
N ALA A 5 -2.98 -8.20 -5.09
CA ALA A 5 -1.70 -8.05 -5.79
C ALA A 5 -1.87 -8.23 -7.30
N GLU A 6 -2.68 -9.19 -7.73
CA GLU A 6 -2.97 -9.44 -9.15
C GLU A 6 -3.65 -8.25 -9.82
N LEU A 7 -4.65 -7.64 -9.17
CA LEU A 7 -5.32 -6.45 -9.71
C LEU A 7 -4.35 -5.29 -9.86
N LEU A 8 -3.55 -5.00 -8.83
CA LEU A 8 -2.59 -3.91 -8.85
C LEU A 8 -1.46 -4.15 -9.88
N ASP A 9 -0.92 -5.37 -9.96
CA ASP A 9 0.12 -5.74 -10.92
C ASP A 9 -0.38 -5.72 -12.38
N ALA A 10 -1.69 -5.89 -12.58
CA ALA A 10 -2.36 -5.81 -13.88
C ALA A 10 -2.92 -4.42 -14.22
N TYR A 11 -2.58 -3.38 -13.44
CA TYR A 11 -3.06 -2.00 -13.60
C TYR A 11 -4.59 -1.84 -13.47
N ARG A 12 -5.27 -2.78 -12.80
CA ARG A 12 -6.72 -2.75 -12.53
C ARG A 12 -7.01 -2.02 -11.22
N GLU A 13 -6.43 -0.84 -11.07
CA GLU A 13 -6.49 -0.02 -9.84
C GLU A 13 -7.92 0.43 -9.51
N ARG A 14 -8.72 0.73 -10.53
CA ARG A 14 -10.15 1.06 -10.42
C ARG A 14 -10.93 -0.05 -9.74
N GLU A 15 -10.72 -1.28 -10.18
CA GLU A 15 -11.43 -2.44 -9.65
C GLU A 15 -10.96 -2.78 -8.23
N TRP A 16 -9.65 -2.67 -7.97
CA TRP A 16 -9.13 -2.78 -6.61
C TRP A 16 -9.81 -1.78 -5.66
N LEU A 17 -9.86 -0.50 -6.06
CA LEU A 17 -10.44 0.56 -5.24
C LEU A 17 -11.94 0.31 -4.96
N GLU A 18 -12.72 -0.04 -5.99
CA GLU A 18 -14.17 -0.18 -5.84
C GLU A 18 -14.60 -1.48 -5.15
N ALA A 19 -13.89 -2.58 -5.40
CA ALA A 19 -14.28 -3.90 -4.90
C ALA A 19 -13.67 -4.22 -3.53
N MET A 20 -12.48 -3.69 -3.23
CA MET A 20 -11.68 -4.12 -2.08
C MET A 20 -11.45 -3.05 -1.03
N VAL A 21 -11.75 -1.78 -1.30
CA VAL A 21 -11.44 -0.67 -0.37
C VAL A 21 -12.72 -0.10 0.23
N SER A 22 -12.73 0.09 1.55
CA SER A 22 -13.83 0.73 2.26
C SER A 22 -13.87 2.21 1.95
N ARG A 23 -15.06 2.82 1.91
CA ARG A 23 -15.20 4.27 1.74
C ARG A 23 -14.62 5.06 2.93
N ASP A 24 -14.47 4.40 4.08
CA ASP A 24 -13.87 4.97 5.30
C ASP A 24 -12.36 4.69 5.41
N VAL A 25 -11.70 4.27 4.33
CA VAL A 25 -10.30 3.85 4.37
C VAL A 25 -9.36 4.95 4.88
N VAL A 26 -8.44 4.56 5.76
CA VAL A 26 -7.24 5.33 6.10
C VAL A 26 -6.01 4.57 5.60
N TYR A 27 -5.30 5.15 4.63
CA TYR A 27 -4.17 4.50 3.97
C TYR A 27 -2.89 5.31 4.19
N GLN A 28 -1.95 4.74 4.95
CA GLN A 28 -0.81 5.48 5.49
C GLN A 28 0.53 4.78 5.21
N VAL A 29 1.54 5.58 4.87
CA VAL A 29 2.94 5.16 4.75
C VAL A 29 3.78 6.10 5.60
N PRO A 30 4.08 5.79 6.89
CA PRO A 30 4.79 6.69 7.78
C PRO A 30 6.25 6.93 7.38
N ILE A 31 6.78 8.11 7.73
CA ILE A 31 8.20 8.42 7.61
C ILE A 31 8.99 7.65 8.67
N ARG A 32 10.17 7.15 8.28
CA ARG A 32 11.10 6.48 9.19
C ARG A 32 12.43 7.22 9.26
N GLN A 33 13.01 7.28 10.45
CA GLN A 33 14.32 7.88 10.71
C GLN A 33 15.28 6.87 11.33
N THR A 34 16.58 7.10 11.14
CA THR A 34 17.61 6.34 11.83
C THR A 34 17.67 6.79 13.28
N VAL A 35 17.36 5.88 14.20
CA VAL A 35 17.41 6.12 15.64
C VAL A 35 18.22 5.03 16.33
N GLU A 36 18.75 5.35 17.52
CA GLU A 36 19.36 4.34 18.39
C GLU A 36 18.32 3.30 18.84
N ARG A 37 18.75 2.05 19.07
CA ARG A 37 17.84 0.95 19.48
C ARG A 37 16.96 1.29 20.67
N ALA A 38 17.50 2.02 21.65
CA ALA A 38 16.77 2.42 22.86
C ALA A 38 15.58 3.36 22.57
N ARG A 39 15.57 4.03 21.41
CA ARG A 39 14.51 4.95 20.97
C ARG A 39 13.44 4.28 20.10
N GLY A 40 13.52 2.97 19.87
CA GLY A 40 12.50 2.20 19.19
C GLY A 40 12.74 2.01 17.68
N THR A 41 11.66 1.94 16.92
CA THR A 41 11.64 1.52 15.50
C THR A 41 11.97 2.64 14.50
N GLY A 42 11.93 3.90 14.94
CA GLY A 42 12.25 5.08 14.15
C GLY A 42 11.10 5.63 13.31
N PHE A 43 9.89 5.05 13.36
CA PHE A 43 8.71 5.63 12.70
C PHE A 43 8.28 6.92 13.40
N VAL A 44 8.03 7.97 12.61
CA VAL A 44 7.69 9.30 13.10
C VAL A 44 6.17 9.45 13.17
N ALA A 45 5.64 9.62 14.37
CA ALA A 45 4.20 9.78 14.57
C ALA A 45 3.68 11.04 13.87
N GLY A 46 2.59 10.91 13.11
CA GLY A 46 1.93 12.03 12.42
C GLY A 46 2.68 12.55 11.18
N ALA A 47 3.75 11.89 10.74
CA ALA A 47 4.50 12.28 9.55
C ALA A 47 4.50 11.12 8.55
N PHE A 48 3.99 11.38 7.34
CA PHE A 48 3.75 10.34 6.35
C PHE A 48 4.30 10.72 4.97
N HIS A 49 4.77 9.71 4.26
CA HIS A 49 4.96 9.78 2.82
C HIS A 49 3.61 9.80 2.09
N LEU A 50 2.68 8.95 2.52
CA LEU A 50 1.29 8.91 2.06
C LEU A 50 0.36 8.95 3.27
N ASP A 51 -0.63 9.84 3.24
CA ASP A 51 -1.74 9.88 4.19
C ASP A 51 -3.03 10.11 3.38
N GLU A 52 -3.67 9.00 3.03
CA GLU A 52 -4.68 8.95 1.97
C GLU A 52 -6.04 8.50 2.53
N THR A 53 -7.09 9.11 2.00
CA THR A 53 -8.49 8.74 2.20
C THR A 53 -9.04 8.09 0.93
N TYR A 54 -10.25 7.55 0.96
CA TYR A 54 -10.87 7.01 -0.26
C TYR A 54 -10.87 8.05 -1.41
N GLY A 55 -11.26 9.30 -1.14
CA GLY A 55 -11.33 10.34 -2.18
C GLY A 55 -9.97 10.72 -2.76
N SER A 56 -8.90 10.68 -1.97
CA SER A 56 -7.55 10.95 -2.48
C SER A 56 -6.96 9.74 -3.22
N LEU A 57 -7.27 8.51 -2.80
CA LEU A 57 -6.98 7.30 -3.57
C LEU A 57 -7.73 7.30 -4.91
N GLU A 58 -9.00 7.67 -4.92
CA GLU A 58 -9.80 7.81 -6.15
C GLU A 58 -9.19 8.83 -7.11
N SER A 59 -8.71 9.96 -6.58
CA SER A 59 -8.02 10.97 -7.39
C SER A 59 -6.73 10.43 -8.01
N ARG A 60 -5.98 9.57 -7.29
CA ARG A 60 -4.79 8.90 -7.83
C ARG A 60 -5.14 7.92 -8.95
N VAL A 61 -6.15 7.07 -8.74
CA VAL A 61 -6.63 6.13 -9.75
C VAL A 61 -7.11 6.89 -10.99
N ALA A 62 -7.95 7.91 -10.82
CA ALA A 62 -8.46 8.72 -11.92
C ALA A 62 -7.33 9.39 -12.72
N ARG A 63 -6.26 9.86 -12.03
CA ARG A 63 -5.09 10.41 -12.71
C ARG A 63 -4.39 9.34 -13.55
N ASN A 64 -4.16 8.15 -13.00
CA ASN A 64 -3.46 7.05 -13.68
C ASN A 64 -4.25 6.51 -14.90
N GLU A 65 -5.58 6.69 -14.93
CA GLU A 65 -6.44 6.38 -16.08
C GLU A 65 -6.29 7.38 -17.25
N THR A 66 -5.65 8.54 -17.04
CA THR A 66 -5.45 9.56 -18.09
C THR A 66 -4.13 9.35 -18.85
N ALA A 67 -4.12 9.73 -20.14
CA ALA A 67 -2.92 9.79 -20.97
C ALA A 67 -1.90 10.89 -20.54
N TYR A 68 -2.19 11.63 -19.46
CA TYR A 68 -1.32 12.68 -18.92
C TYR A 68 -0.66 12.26 -17.61
N ALA A 69 -0.78 10.99 -17.21
CA ALA A 69 -0.08 10.42 -16.08
C ALA A 69 1.42 10.22 -16.39
N TRP A 70 2.15 11.28 -16.72
CA TRP A 70 3.57 11.21 -17.16
C TRP A 70 4.48 10.40 -16.22
N ALA A 71 4.15 10.33 -14.92
CA ALA A 71 4.85 9.50 -13.94
C ALA A 71 4.75 7.99 -14.25
N GLU A 72 3.61 7.54 -14.80
CA GLU A 72 3.27 6.14 -15.11
C GLU A 72 2.85 5.95 -16.58
N ASP A 73 3.29 6.85 -17.48
CA ASP A 73 3.18 6.66 -18.93
C ASP A 73 4.57 6.87 -19.57
N PRO A 74 5.26 5.80 -20.02
CA PRO A 74 4.85 4.39 -19.97
C PRO A 74 4.79 3.82 -18.53
N PRO A 75 3.93 2.81 -18.26
CA PRO A 75 3.70 2.31 -16.92
C PRO A 75 4.92 1.59 -16.33
N SER A 76 5.10 1.74 -15.03
CA SER A 76 6.06 0.95 -14.26
C SER A 76 5.64 -0.51 -14.27
N ARG A 77 6.59 -1.42 -14.53
CA ARG A 77 6.38 -2.86 -14.33
C ARG A 77 6.57 -3.15 -12.85
N ILE A 78 5.48 -3.47 -12.17
CA ILE A 78 5.42 -3.68 -10.73
C ILE A 78 5.10 -5.15 -10.44
N ARG A 79 5.65 -5.66 -9.34
CA ARG A 79 5.22 -6.92 -8.75
C ARG A 79 5.14 -6.80 -7.23
N HIS A 80 4.00 -7.20 -6.67
CA HIS A 80 3.81 -7.29 -5.24
C HIS A 80 4.07 -8.72 -4.75
N PHE A 81 5.12 -8.91 -3.97
CA PHE A 81 5.37 -10.14 -3.23
C PHE A 81 4.83 -10.00 -1.82
N VAL A 82 3.70 -10.65 -1.56
CA VAL A 82 3.05 -10.65 -0.23
C VAL A 82 3.28 -12.01 0.43
N THR A 83 3.87 -12.01 1.62
CA THR A 83 4.21 -13.24 2.36
C THR A 83 3.99 -13.07 3.86
N GLY A 84 4.14 -14.15 4.64
CA GLY A 84 4.10 -14.07 6.11
C GLY A 84 2.78 -13.54 6.67
N VAL A 85 1.67 -13.87 6.00
CA VAL A 85 0.32 -13.41 6.34
C VAL A 85 -0.09 -13.95 7.71
N ARG A 86 -0.45 -13.05 8.61
CA ARG A 86 -0.86 -13.32 9.99
C ARG A 86 -2.19 -12.63 10.23
N VAL A 87 -3.20 -13.41 10.58
CA VAL A 87 -4.57 -12.94 10.79
C VAL A 87 -4.91 -13.00 12.27
N THR A 88 -5.59 -11.98 12.77
CA THR A 88 -6.12 -11.92 14.14
C THR A 88 -7.52 -11.35 14.07
N GLU A 89 -8.49 -12.12 14.56
CA GLU A 89 -9.87 -11.67 14.68
C GLU A 89 -9.99 -10.63 15.79
N ASP A 90 -10.86 -9.65 15.61
CA ASP A 90 -11.16 -8.69 16.67
C ASP A 90 -12.07 -9.37 17.72
N ALA A 91 -11.72 -9.21 19.00
CA ALA A 91 -12.45 -9.85 20.09
C ALA A 91 -13.80 -9.18 20.37
N GLU A 92 -13.96 -7.93 19.98
CA GLU A 92 -15.15 -7.11 20.27
C GLU A 92 -16.05 -6.92 19.04
N ASP A 93 -15.51 -7.09 17.83
CA ASP A 93 -16.24 -6.91 16.57
C ASP A 93 -15.95 -8.04 15.57
N ALA A 94 -16.90 -8.96 15.39
CA ALA A 94 -16.77 -10.11 14.48
C ALA A 94 -16.67 -9.72 13.00
N ASP A 95 -17.01 -8.49 12.63
CA ASP A 95 -16.86 -7.98 11.26
C ASP A 95 -15.47 -7.36 11.02
N LEU A 96 -14.64 -7.23 12.06
CA LEU A 96 -13.28 -6.70 11.96
C LEU A 96 -12.22 -7.79 12.05
N VAL A 97 -11.24 -7.66 11.17
CA VAL A 97 -10.07 -8.55 11.12
C VAL A 97 -8.82 -7.71 10.98
N SER A 98 -7.83 -7.98 11.83
CA SER A 98 -6.50 -7.39 11.72
C SER A 98 -5.58 -8.35 10.98
N VAL A 99 -4.84 -7.85 9.99
CA VAL A 99 -3.94 -8.66 9.17
C VAL A 99 -2.57 -8.02 9.09
N ARG A 100 -1.52 -8.80 9.29
CA ARG A 100 -0.13 -8.39 9.06
C ARG A 100 0.47 -9.22 7.93
N SER A 101 1.19 -8.59 7.02
CA SER A 101 1.88 -9.29 5.94
C SER A 101 3.20 -8.61 5.62
N ASN A 102 4.20 -9.41 5.27
CA ASN A 102 5.45 -8.88 4.70
C ASN A 102 5.21 -8.52 3.24
N LEU A 103 5.79 -7.40 2.81
CA LEU A 103 5.69 -6.88 1.46
C LEU A 103 7.09 -6.69 0.89
N LEU A 104 7.28 -7.16 -0.33
CA LEU A 104 8.36 -6.72 -1.21
C LEU A 104 7.73 -6.26 -2.52
N ILE A 105 7.94 -5.00 -2.88
CA ILE A 105 7.61 -4.49 -4.21
C ILE A 105 8.86 -4.51 -5.06
N PHE A 106 8.74 -5.13 -6.23
CA PHE A 106 9.72 -5.04 -7.30
C PHE A 106 9.18 -4.09 -8.36
N ARG A 107 9.93 -3.02 -8.67
CA ARG A 107 9.53 -2.03 -9.69
C ARG A 107 10.66 -1.78 -10.68
N THR A 108 10.34 -1.81 -11.97
CA THR A 108 11.20 -1.26 -13.03
C THR A 108 10.41 -0.27 -13.87
N ARG A 109 11.05 0.77 -14.38
CA ARG A 109 10.40 1.79 -15.21
C ARG A 109 11.26 2.09 -16.43
N GLN A 110 10.62 2.32 -17.59
CA GLN A 110 11.31 2.69 -18.84
C GLN A 110 12.51 1.77 -19.15
N GLU A 111 13.69 2.32 -19.41
CA GLU A 111 14.93 1.58 -19.68
C GLU A 111 15.74 1.18 -18.42
N GLN A 112 15.22 1.36 -17.21
CA GLN A 112 15.94 1.01 -15.98
C GLN A 112 16.28 -0.49 -15.95
N THR A 113 17.57 -0.79 -15.83
CA THR A 113 18.10 -2.16 -15.71
C THR A 113 18.22 -2.62 -14.26
N GLN A 114 18.26 -1.69 -13.32
CA GLN A 114 18.28 -1.97 -11.88
C GLN A 114 16.88 -1.74 -11.30
N PRO A 115 16.27 -2.76 -10.67
CA PRO A 115 14.96 -2.62 -10.08
C PRO A 115 15.02 -1.78 -8.80
N GLN A 116 13.96 -1.01 -8.58
CA GLN A 116 13.66 -0.40 -7.30
C GLN A 116 12.97 -1.47 -6.43
N LEU A 117 13.52 -1.72 -5.24
CA LEU A 117 12.98 -2.67 -4.28
C LEU A 117 12.47 -1.91 -3.06
N LEU A 118 11.20 -2.12 -2.70
CA LEU A 118 10.60 -1.57 -1.50
C LEU A 118 10.18 -2.73 -0.59
N SER A 119 10.90 -2.92 0.50
CA SER A 119 10.56 -3.88 1.55
C SER A 119 9.78 -3.17 2.65
N GLY A 120 8.84 -3.89 3.27
CA GLY A 120 8.17 -3.43 4.48
C GLY A 120 7.16 -4.44 5.03
N GLU A 121 6.43 -4.01 6.05
CA GLU A 121 5.28 -4.73 6.60
C GLU A 121 4.00 -3.94 6.33
N ARG A 122 2.93 -4.60 5.90
CA ARG A 122 1.58 -4.04 5.89
C ARG A 122 0.87 -4.44 7.17
N GLN A 123 0.25 -3.47 7.82
CA GLN A 123 -0.66 -3.66 8.94
C GLN A 123 -2.04 -3.17 8.51
N ASP A 124 -2.91 -4.13 8.22
CA ASP A 124 -4.23 -3.89 7.67
C ASP A 124 -5.31 -4.14 8.74
N ARG A 125 -6.36 -3.32 8.69
CA ARG A 125 -7.67 -3.66 9.27
C ARG A 125 -8.65 -3.82 8.13
N LEU A 126 -9.31 -4.97 8.09
CA LEU A 126 -10.36 -5.30 7.15
C LEU A 126 -11.69 -5.28 7.90
N ARG A 127 -12.72 -4.75 7.25
CA ARG A 127 -14.10 -4.78 7.73
C ARG A 127 -14.96 -5.57 6.76
N ARG A 128 -15.88 -6.40 7.27
CA ARG A 128 -16.91 -7.01 6.46
C ARG A 128 -17.98 -5.98 6.11
N GLU A 129 -18.13 -5.70 4.83
CA GLU A 129 -19.11 -4.78 4.26
C GLU A 129 -19.86 -5.54 3.16
N ASP A 130 -21.19 -5.62 3.28
CA ASP A 130 -22.06 -6.35 2.34
C ASP A 130 -21.61 -7.80 2.06
N GLY A 131 -21.08 -8.47 3.10
CA GLY A 131 -20.59 -9.85 3.02
C GLY A 131 -19.15 -10.01 2.52
N ALA A 132 -18.51 -8.96 2.02
CA ALA A 132 -17.13 -8.97 1.53
C ALA A 132 -16.16 -8.27 2.51
N LEU A 133 -14.92 -8.75 2.63
CA LEU A 133 -13.89 -8.04 3.39
C LEU A 133 -13.35 -6.86 2.56
N ARG A 134 -13.37 -5.67 3.15
CA ARG A 134 -12.85 -4.44 2.55
C ARG A 134 -11.80 -3.79 3.45
N LEU A 135 -10.82 -3.15 2.81
CA LEU A 135 -9.73 -2.46 3.47
C LEU A 135 -10.24 -1.19 4.16
N LEU A 136 -10.27 -1.22 5.49
CA LEU A 136 -10.65 -0.09 6.34
C LEU A 136 -9.42 0.74 6.77
N ARG A 137 -8.29 0.09 6.99
CA ARG A 137 -7.03 0.78 7.30
C ARG A 137 -5.87 0.00 6.74
N ARG A 138 -4.90 0.69 6.16
CA ARG A 138 -3.58 0.14 5.82
C ARG A 138 -2.50 1.06 6.36
N GLU A 139 -1.55 0.48 7.07
CA GLU A 139 -0.30 1.15 7.42
C GLU A 139 0.87 0.35 6.84
N VAL A 140 1.70 0.99 6.01
CA VAL A 140 2.83 0.35 5.33
C VAL A 140 4.13 0.82 5.95
N LEU A 141 4.71 -0.06 6.76
CA LEU A 141 5.94 0.18 7.49
C LEU A 141 7.14 -0.17 6.61
N LEU A 142 7.63 0.81 5.82
CA LEU A 142 8.77 0.59 4.93
C LEU A 142 10.09 0.44 5.70
N ASP A 143 10.98 -0.38 5.13
CA ASP A 143 12.35 -0.62 5.62
C ASP A 143 13.36 0.41 5.11
N LEU A 144 12.90 1.65 4.91
CA LEU A 144 13.68 2.72 4.29
C LEU A 144 13.53 4.01 5.09
N THR A 145 14.65 4.69 5.36
CA THR A 145 14.66 6.06 5.90
C THR A 145 14.72 7.11 4.79
N VAL A 146 15.29 6.74 3.64
CA VAL A 146 15.30 7.54 2.42
C VAL A 146 14.69 6.70 1.32
N ILE A 147 13.63 7.21 0.69
CA ILE A 147 13.00 6.55 -0.44
C ILE A 147 13.81 6.87 -1.69
N GLY A 148 14.57 5.88 -2.18
CA GLY A 148 15.38 6.00 -3.39
C GLY A 148 14.61 5.90 -4.70
N THR A 149 13.28 6.01 -4.67
CA THR A 149 12.43 5.96 -5.87
C THR A 149 12.15 7.38 -6.35
N HIS A 150 11.96 7.53 -7.66
CA HIS A 150 11.63 8.84 -8.25
C HIS A 150 10.28 9.40 -7.76
N ASN A 151 9.38 8.53 -7.32
CA ASN A 151 8.06 8.85 -6.80
C ASN A 151 7.44 7.64 -6.06
N LEU A 152 6.32 7.88 -5.38
CA LEU A 152 5.43 6.88 -4.81
C LEU A 152 4.06 6.90 -5.50
N SER A 153 4.06 6.81 -6.84
CA SER A 153 2.85 6.71 -7.67
C SER A 153 2.24 5.31 -7.69
N ILE A 154 2.65 4.43 -6.78
CA ILE A 154 2.22 3.04 -6.68
C ILE A 154 1.35 2.83 -5.42
N PHE A 155 0.57 1.77 -5.44
CA PHE A 155 -0.09 1.22 -4.25
C PHE A 155 0.80 0.13 -3.63
N PHE A 156 0.53 -0.25 -2.38
CA PHE A 156 1.34 -1.16 -1.56
C PHE A 156 0.46 -2.23 -0.93
#